data_AF-A0A448ZWM9-F1
#
_entry.id   AF-A0A448ZWM9-F1
#
_cell.length_a   1.000
_cell.length_b   1.000
_cell.length_c   1.000
_cell.angle_alpha   90.00
_cell.angle_beta   90.00
_cell.angle_gamma   90.00
#
_symmetry.space_group_name_H-M   'P 1'
#
loop_
_entity.id
_entity.type
_entity.pdbx_description
1 polymer ?
#
loop_
_entity_poly.entity_id
_entity_poly.type
_entity_poly.pdbx_seq_one_letter_code
_entity_poly.pdbx_strand_id
1 'polypeptide(L)'
;MKKLNQAFILMPLFGSILSMSSILVSCKYSLGYSENQIKKNEQLNATEAISEENISNANNIVDVANLAEINLFYSTYGVQTYNNMVRLAMLANSEVHFIKNTFVPFQNKLDTTYFINFLRNDKKVDEDKNNKLIERLNKELDKLKTNNVDKNQIAKLEKEIKELKEAPYKNSSVIEIGSFSNIVKAYNAFEYIIKNNLNKKINIWVNSDHFCDHPQFFNFLGYKNVTIHGLEDSEIMNHYYFEGDSGYKNEFLKYYNKSNGEINLVPSGYNKFNQYTASTKFKKVSIWWTDETYLPKWQEIGAKRMYLYDKKDKIKSVIQNKVFEARDKNNKRLFAHWPKVIGMNWETERDKVLEKQKNGKQSLIFLGDTRVSVEKDMIAYIIENYQDTYNIYYKGHPGHNDNNSFIESVINQGEEIGYKDLLTNELKKTKIKKGNEIVVLESQISSEELTTYHALETNGLHFDKFASSGFFSNALLGIENGYNTLDDLIFVYNKDKATSQETFYVEGITNNFNDVHNYWENLLMDQLIKNYIKITIKDEFASVDKSLLTANSFNITILDKSLEDGLSFRGYSLISEPPKKPISYNSTDFTVKFSIKGKYGTIKEVSKKIE
;
A
#
# COMPACT_ATOMS: atom_id res chain seq x y z
N MET A 1 26.21 -11.06 61.58
CA MET A 1 26.19 -12.47 61.12
C MET A 1 25.44 -12.55 59.79
N LYS A 2 26.16 -13.06 58.76
CA LYS A 2 25.75 -13.65 57.46
C LYS A 2 24.74 -12.94 56.52
N LYS A 3 25.31 -12.59 55.35
CA LYS A 3 24.73 -12.42 54.01
C LYS A 3 23.72 -13.50 53.61
N LEU A 4 22.75 -13.15 52.77
CA LEU A 4 22.53 -13.84 51.49
C LEU A 4 21.84 -12.92 50.46
N ASN A 5 22.60 -12.59 49.41
CA ASN A 5 22.12 -12.21 48.08
C ASN A 5 21.61 -13.48 47.37
N GLN A 6 20.54 -13.36 46.56
CA GLN A 6 20.33 -13.94 45.22
C GLN A 6 18.83 -13.81 44.86
N ALA A 7 18.50 -12.92 43.92
CA ALA A 7 18.16 -13.27 42.54
C ALA A 7 16.75 -13.86 42.39
N PHE A 8 15.78 -13.01 42.06
CA PHE A 8 14.67 -13.41 41.20
C PHE A 8 14.57 -12.45 40.04
N ILE A 9 14.86 -13.03 38.88
CA ILE A 9 14.90 -12.46 37.55
C ILE A 9 13.48 -12.01 37.15
N LEU A 10 13.38 -10.76 36.69
CA LEU A 10 12.28 -10.26 35.88
C LEU A 10 12.13 -11.15 34.62
N MET A 11 11.05 -11.93 34.57
CA MET A 11 10.50 -12.44 33.32
C MET A 11 9.37 -11.49 32.87
N PRO A 12 9.37 -10.97 31.63
CA PRO A 12 8.28 -10.14 31.14
C PRO A 12 7.05 -11.02 30.85
N LEU A 13 6.10 -10.99 31.77
CA LEU A 13 4.70 -11.38 31.56
C LEU A 13 4.03 -10.41 30.57
N PHE A 14 4.40 -10.48 29.29
CA PHE A 14 3.73 -9.75 28.20
C PHE A 14 2.92 -10.68 27.27
N GLY A 15 2.73 -11.94 27.66
CA GLY A 15 2.07 -12.96 26.82
C GLY A 15 0.59 -13.25 27.10
N SER A 16 -0.06 -12.61 28.08
CA SER A 16 -1.40 -13.10 28.53
C SER A 16 -2.46 -12.03 28.83
N ILE A 17 -2.21 -10.75 28.53
CA ILE A 17 -3.25 -9.69 28.69
C ILE A 17 -4.05 -9.45 27.39
N LEU A 18 -3.62 -9.99 26.25
CA LEU A 18 -4.32 -9.81 24.96
C LEU A 18 -5.44 -10.84 24.67
N SER A 19 -5.62 -11.88 25.49
CA SER A 19 -6.65 -12.90 25.30
C SER A 19 -7.87 -12.78 26.22
N MET A 20 -7.91 -11.80 27.13
CA MET A 20 -9.06 -11.58 28.05
C MET A 20 -9.92 -10.36 27.73
N SER A 21 -9.53 -9.52 26.76
CA SER A 21 -10.32 -8.37 26.31
C SER A 21 -11.44 -8.73 25.31
N SER A 22 -11.49 -9.97 24.81
CA SER A 22 -12.52 -10.45 23.87
C SER A 22 -13.74 -11.10 24.54
N ILE A 23 -13.75 -11.31 25.87
CA ILE A 23 -14.82 -12.06 26.57
C ILE A 23 -15.72 -11.16 27.45
N LEU A 24 -15.40 -9.89 27.69
CA LEU A 24 -16.13 -9.02 28.63
C LEU A 24 -16.73 -7.72 28.06
N VAL A 25 -16.84 -7.57 26.74
CA VAL A 25 -17.60 -6.45 26.14
C VAL A 25 -18.88 -6.96 25.46
N SER A 26 -19.66 -7.75 26.20
CA SER A 26 -21.11 -7.82 25.98
C SER A 26 -21.80 -6.61 26.62
N CYS A 27 -21.34 -5.40 26.30
CA CYS A 27 -22.19 -4.23 26.49
C CYS A 27 -23.23 -4.29 25.38
N LYS A 28 -24.46 -4.65 25.76
CA LYS A 28 -25.68 -4.48 24.95
C LYS A 28 -25.75 -3.06 24.39
N TYR A 29 -25.19 -2.82 23.20
CA TYR A 29 -25.55 -1.66 22.40
C TYR A 29 -26.90 -1.98 21.77
N SER A 30 -27.91 -1.17 22.09
CA SER A 30 -29.31 -1.36 21.71
C SER A 30 -29.61 -1.09 20.22
N LEU A 31 -28.65 -1.30 19.33
CA LEU A 31 -28.81 -1.19 17.89
C LEU A 31 -28.48 -2.55 17.28
N GLY A 32 -29.49 -3.42 17.18
CA GLY A 32 -29.39 -4.65 16.40
C GLY A 32 -29.71 -4.40 14.93
N TYR A 33 -29.49 -5.44 14.11
CA TYR A 33 -30.16 -5.54 12.81
C TYR A 33 -31.69 -5.50 13.00
N SER A 34 -32.38 -4.70 12.20
CA SER A 34 -33.84 -4.51 12.28
C SER A 34 -34.45 -4.46 10.89
N GLU A 35 -35.27 -5.46 10.55
CA GLU A 35 -36.01 -5.49 9.28
C GLU A 35 -37.00 -4.33 9.15
N ASN A 36 -37.56 -3.85 10.26
CA ASN A 36 -38.41 -2.67 10.27
C ASN A 36 -37.63 -1.41 9.89
N GLN A 37 -36.37 -1.29 10.33
CA GLN A 37 -35.51 -0.17 9.95
C GLN A 37 -35.14 -0.23 8.47
N ILE A 38 -34.89 -1.43 7.92
CA ILE A 38 -34.65 -1.63 6.48
C ILE A 38 -35.85 -1.17 5.67
N LYS A 39 -37.06 -1.66 6.00
CA LYS A 39 -38.32 -1.27 5.33
C LYS A 39 -38.57 0.22 5.38
N LYS A 40 -38.25 0.88 6.50
CA LYS A 40 -38.36 2.34 6.63
C LYS A 40 -37.42 3.07 5.68
N ASN A 41 -36.17 2.61 5.56
CA ASN A 41 -35.17 3.23 4.69
C ASN A 41 -35.47 3.02 3.20
N GLU A 42 -36.13 1.91 2.83
CA GLU A 42 -36.53 1.60 1.43
C GLU A 42 -37.50 2.61 0.81
N GLN A 43 -38.22 3.35 1.64
CA GLN A 43 -39.20 4.36 1.22
C GLN A 43 -38.55 5.64 0.68
N LEU A 44 -37.24 5.84 0.91
CA LEU A 44 -36.52 7.02 0.44
C LEU A 44 -36.23 6.91 -1.07
N ASN A 45 -36.43 8.02 -1.78
CA ASN A 45 -36.09 8.11 -3.20
C ASN A 45 -34.57 8.29 -3.34
N ALA A 46 -33.87 7.20 -3.64
CA ALA A 46 -32.42 7.16 -3.81
C ALA A 46 -32.05 6.49 -5.13
N THR A 47 -30.90 6.88 -5.69
CA THR A 47 -30.31 6.23 -6.87
C THR A 47 -30.05 4.75 -6.59
N GLU A 48 -30.09 3.91 -7.62
CA GLU A 48 -29.77 2.49 -7.45
C GLU A 48 -28.29 2.29 -7.12
N ALA A 49 -28.03 1.37 -6.20
CA ALA A 49 -26.69 0.94 -5.84
C ALA A 49 -25.97 0.29 -7.03
N ILE A 50 -24.70 -0.02 -6.80
CA ILE A 50 -23.90 -0.79 -7.74
C ILE A 50 -24.52 -2.19 -7.87
N SER A 51 -24.72 -2.65 -9.10
CA SER A 51 -25.29 -3.99 -9.36
C SER A 51 -24.30 -5.09 -8.99
N GLU A 52 -24.83 -6.27 -8.66
CA GLU A 52 -24.03 -7.48 -8.43
C GLU A 52 -23.16 -7.81 -9.66
N GLU A 53 -23.69 -7.61 -10.86
CA GLU A 53 -22.97 -7.81 -12.12
C GLU A 53 -21.74 -6.88 -12.25
N ASN A 54 -21.87 -5.60 -11.88
CA ASN A 54 -20.73 -4.68 -11.92
C ASN A 54 -19.64 -5.13 -10.94
N ILE A 55 -20.03 -5.61 -9.75
CA ILE A 55 -19.10 -6.13 -8.74
C ILE A 55 -18.43 -7.42 -9.23
N SER A 56 -19.19 -8.35 -9.83
CA SER A 56 -18.65 -9.61 -10.34
C SER A 56 -17.75 -9.42 -11.55
N ASN A 57 -17.98 -8.38 -12.36
CA ASN A 57 -17.19 -8.07 -13.55
C ASN A 57 -15.93 -7.23 -13.25
N ALA A 58 -15.85 -6.60 -12.08
CA ALA A 58 -14.66 -5.89 -11.64
C ALA A 58 -13.46 -6.84 -11.53
N ASN A 59 -12.28 -6.40 -11.96
CA ASN A 59 -11.08 -7.25 -11.94
C ASN A 59 -10.48 -7.36 -10.55
N ASN A 60 -10.64 -6.31 -9.75
CA ASN A 60 -10.04 -6.19 -8.43
C ASN A 60 -10.88 -5.29 -7.51
N ILE A 61 -10.52 -5.25 -6.23
CA ILE A 61 -11.25 -4.50 -5.20
C ILE A 61 -11.22 -2.98 -5.41
N VAL A 62 -10.17 -2.43 -6.05
CA VAL A 62 -10.07 -1.00 -6.36
C VAL A 62 -11.07 -0.63 -7.46
N ASP A 63 -11.24 -1.48 -8.47
CA ASP A 63 -12.27 -1.29 -9.49
C ASP A 63 -13.66 -1.18 -8.83
N VAL A 64 -13.94 -2.01 -7.80
CA VAL A 64 -15.20 -1.96 -7.05
C VAL A 64 -15.34 -0.70 -6.20
N ALA A 65 -14.27 -0.27 -5.52
CA ALA A 65 -14.27 1.02 -4.84
C ALA A 65 -14.56 2.17 -5.83
N ASN A 66 -14.05 2.05 -7.06
CA ASN A 66 -14.25 3.03 -8.13
C ASN A 66 -15.63 2.99 -8.79
N LEU A 67 -16.46 1.96 -8.54
CA LEU A 67 -17.87 1.95 -8.98
C LEU A 67 -18.75 2.90 -8.14
N ALA A 68 -18.34 3.23 -6.91
CA ALA A 68 -19.06 4.14 -6.03
C ALA A 68 -18.59 5.59 -6.19
N GLU A 69 -19.48 6.53 -5.89
CA GLU A 69 -19.15 7.95 -5.83
C GLU A 69 -18.72 8.38 -4.43
N ILE A 70 -19.14 7.64 -3.40
CA ILE A 70 -18.68 7.77 -2.02
C ILE A 70 -18.25 6.40 -1.49
N ASN A 71 -17.09 6.33 -0.84
CA ASN A 71 -16.65 5.17 -0.08
C ASN A 71 -16.56 5.51 1.42
N LEU A 72 -17.21 4.70 2.25
CA LEU A 72 -17.22 4.80 3.71
C LEU A 72 -16.40 3.65 4.30
N PHE A 73 -15.40 3.93 5.14
CA PHE A 73 -14.51 2.91 5.70
C PHE A 73 -14.60 2.86 7.23
N TYR A 74 -14.72 1.66 7.80
CA TYR A 74 -14.76 1.47 9.25
C TYR A 74 -14.17 0.13 9.68
N SER A 75 -13.23 0.19 10.63
CA SER A 75 -12.73 -0.97 11.37
C SER A 75 -12.34 -0.54 12.79
N THR A 76 -12.64 -1.36 13.79
CA THR A 76 -12.18 -1.17 15.19
C THR A 76 -11.08 -2.15 15.60
N TYR A 77 -10.88 -3.22 14.84
CA TYR A 77 -9.80 -4.19 15.03
C TYR A 77 -9.37 -4.81 13.69
N GLY A 78 -8.28 -5.58 13.73
CA GLY A 78 -7.62 -6.12 12.54
C GLY A 78 -6.62 -5.12 11.99
N VAL A 79 -5.34 -5.25 12.38
CA VAL A 79 -4.26 -4.33 11.93
C VAL A 79 -4.10 -4.41 10.41
N GLN A 80 -4.10 -5.63 9.86
CA GLN A 80 -3.97 -5.87 8.42
C GLN A 80 -5.16 -5.26 7.66
N THR A 81 -6.39 -5.55 8.08
CA THR A 81 -7.62 -5.00 7.47
C THR A 81 -7.67 -3.49 7.53
N TYR A 82 -7.36 -2.90 8.69
CA TYR A 82 -7.34 -1.45 8.85
C TYR A 82 -6.35 -0.80 7.87
N ASN A 83 -5.12 -1.31 7.80
CA ASN A 83 -4.13 -0.80 6.86
C ASN A 83 -4.58 -0.99 5.40
N ASN A 84 -5.21 -2.12 5.08
CA ASN A 84 -5.77 -2.37 3.76
C ASN A 84 -6.92 -1.42 3.40
N MET A 85 -7.76 -1.03 4.37
CA MET A 85 -8.77 0.01 4.18
C MET A 85 -8.17 1.38 3.94
N VAL A 86 -7.13 1.77 4.69
CA VAL A 86 -6.42 3.04 4.45
C VAL A 86 -5.84 3.05 3.03
N ARG A 87 -5.20 1.95 2.61
CA ARG A 87 -4.68 1.80 1.24
C ARG A 87 -5.77 1.87 0.18
N LEU A 88 -6.90 1.20 0.40
CA LEU A 88 -8.05 1.24 -0.53
C LEU A 88 -8.66 2.64 -0.61
N ALA A 89 -8.76 3.35 0.52
CA ALA A 89 -9.16 4.75 0.58
C ALA A 89 -8.22 5.68 -0.19
N MET A 90 -6.91 5.41 -0.16
CA MET A 90 -5.93 6.14 -0.97
C MET A 90 -6.10 5.87 -2.47
N LEU A 91 -6.45 4.63 -2.85
CA LEU A 91 -6.61 4.19 -4.23
C LEU A 91 -7.95 4.56 -4.89
N ALA A 92 -9.00 4.77 -4.10
CA ALA A 92 -10.35 5.01 -4.63
C ALA A 92 -10.46 6.36 -5.36
N ASN A 93 -10.86 6.40 -6.62
CA ASN A 93 -11.14 7.63 -7.37
C ASN A 93 -12.54 8.17 -7.05
N SER A 94 -12.78 8.49 -5.79
CA SER A 94 -14.08 8.95 -5.26
C SER A 94 -13.90 9.82 -4.01
N GLU A 95 -15.01 10.41 -3.57
CA GLU A 95 -15.12 10.95 -2.21
C GLU A 95 -14.95 9.81 -1.18
N VAL A 96 -14.23 10.09 -0.10
CA VAL A 96 -13.87 9.10 0.93
C VAL A 96 -14.17 9.63 2.33
N HIS A 97 -14.90 8.86 3.12
CA HIS A 97 -15.02 9.09 4.57
C HIS A 97 -14.46 7.92 5.35
N PHE A 98 -13.49 8.19 6.21
CA PHE A 98 -12.77 7.18 6.96
C PHE A 98 -13.04 7.35 8.46
N ILE A 99 -13.53 6.32 9.14
CA ILE A 99 -13.74 6.37 10.59
C ILE A 99 -12.47 5.88 11.30
N LYS A 100 -11.94 6.72 12.21
CA LYS A 100 -10.79 6.41 13.05
C LYS A 100 -11.23 6.27 14.50
N ASN A 101 -10.82 5.19 15.16
CA ASN A 101 -10.97 5.02 16.60
C ASN A 101 -9.66 5.39 17.31
N THR A 102 -9.61 6.56 17.95
CA THR A 102 -8.40 7.07 18.62
C THR A 102 -8.00 6.27 19.85
N PHE A 103 -8.88 5.41 20.40
CA PHE A 103 -8.52 4.52 21.49
C PHE A 103 -7.69 3.30 21.03
N VAL A 104 -7.70 3.01 19.72
CA VAL A 104 -6.95 1.88 19.15
C VAL A 104 -5.52 2.34 18.84
N PRO A 105 -4.48 1.79 19.50
CA PRO A 105 -3.12 2.34 19.39
C PRO A 105 -2.60 2.42 17.95
N PHE A 106 -2.82 1.38 17.14
CA PHE A 106 -2.36 1.38 15.75
C PHE A 106 -3.14 2.34 14.86
N GLN A 107 -4.40 2.64 15.17
CA GLN A 107 -5.17 3.63 14.42
C GLN A 107 -4.80 5.05 14.83
N ASN A 108 -4.45 5.27 16.12
CA ASN A 108 -4.08 6.58 16.63
C ASN A 108 -2.84 7.16 15.93
N LYS A 109 -1.98 6.30 15.38
CA LYS A 109 -0.84 6.69 14.55
C LYS A 109 -1.24 7.41 13.26
N LEU A 110 -2.44 7.21 12.71
CA LEU A 110 -2.87 7.86 11.47
C LEU A 110 -2.80 9.40 11.61
N ASP A 111 -2.03 10.06 10.74
CA ASP A 111 -2.01 11.53 10.63
C ASP A 111 -3.30 11.99 9.92
N THR A 112 -4.30 12.32 10.74
CA THR A 112 -5.62 12.78 10.30
C THR A 112 -5.51 13.99 9.37
N THR A 113 -4.63 14.94 9.67
CA THR A 113 -4.50 16.19 8.91
C THR A 113 -3.91 15.93 7.54
N TYR A 114 -2.79 15.20 7.50
CA TYR A 114 -2.13 14.84 6.25
C TYR A 114 -3.04 13.96 5.39
N PHE A 115 -3.71 12.97 5.98
CA PHE A 115 -4.57 12.06 5.23
C PHE A 115 -5.78 12.79 4.62
N ILE A 116 -6.42 13.70 5.35
CA ILE A 116 -7.51 14.54 4.80
C ILE A 116 -7.00 15.39 3.65
N ASN A 117 -5.84 16.03 3.79
CA ASN A 117 -5.26 16.85 2.74
C ASN A 117 -4.97 16.02 1.49
N PHE A 118 -4.34 14.86 1.66
CA PHE A 118 -4.08 13.92 0.57
C PHE A 118 -5.38 13.50 -0.14
N LEU A 119 -6.41 13.11 0.61
CA LEU A 119 -7.70 12.66 0.07
C LEU A 119 -8.39 13.74 -0.76
N ARG A 120 -8.29 15.00 -0.34
CA ARG A 120 -8.97 16.14 -0.98
C ARG A 120 -8.19 16.72 -2.14
N ASN A 121 -6.86 16.77 -2.00
CA ASN A 121 -6.03 17.64 -2.82
C ASN A 121 -5.00 16.89 -3.65
N ASP A 122 -4.44 15.76 -3.19
CA ASP A 122 -3.30 15.12 -3.87
C ASP A 122 -3.71 13.92 -4.71
N LYS A 123 -4.84 13.28 -4.40
CA LYS A 123 -5.37 12.18 -5.21
C LYS A 123 -5.64 12.61 -6.63
N LYS A 124 -5.29 11.73 -7.57
CA LYS A 124 -5.66 11.89 -8.98
C LYS A 124 -7.18 11.83 -9.12
N VAL A 125 -7.73 12.77 -9.87
CA VAL A 125 -9.16 12.80 -10.22
C VAL A 125 -9.38 11.95 -11.46
N ASP A 126 -10.39 11.09 -11.42
CA ASP A 126 -10.94 10.42 -12.60
C ASP A 126 -11.95 11.37 -13.27
N GLU A 127 -11.47 12.13 -14.26
CA GLU A 127 -12.26 13.17 -14.93
C GLU A 127 -13.50 12.59 -15.63
N ASP A 128 -13.36 11.45 -16.30
CA ASP A 128 -14.47 10.80 -17.00
C ASP A 128 -15.58 10.40 -16.04
N LYS A 129 -15.21 9.80 -14.91
CA LYS A 129 -16.17 9.45 -13.86
C LYS A 129 -16.83 10.68 -13.25
N ASN A 130 -16.04 11.72 -12.95
CA ASN A 130 -16.55 12.96 -12.37
C ASN A 130 -17.53 13.67 -13.34
N ASN A 131 -17.19 13.72 -14.62
CA ASN A 131 -18.03 14.31 -15.66
C ASN A 131 -19.35 13.54 -15.84
N LYS A 132 -19.32 12.21 -15.80
CA LYS A 132 -20.54 11.37 -15.82
C LYS A 132 -21.45 11.62 -14.61
N LEU A 133 -20.86 11.80 -13.42
CA LEU A 133 -21.63 12.18 -12.24
C LEU A 133 -22.28 13.55 -12.43
N ILE A 134 -21.51 14.56 -12.85
CA ILE A 134 -22.01 15.91 -13.12
C ILE A 134 -23.15 15.89 -14.15
N GLU A 135 -23.01 15.13 -15.24
CA GLU A 135 -24.06 14.98 -16.25
C GLU A 135 -25.34 14.39 -15.66
N ARG A 136 -25.24 13.35 -14.83
CA ARG A 136 -26.39 12.74 -14.14
C ARG A 136 -27.08 13.74 -13.21
N LEU A 137 -26.30 14.49 -12.42
CA LEU A 137 -26.84 15.49 -11.50
C LEU A 137 -27.50 16.66 -12.23
N ASN A 138 -26.96 17.10 -13.37
CA ASN A 138 -27.63 18.11 -14.20
C ASN A 138 -28.98 17.62 -14.73
N LYS A 139 -29.07 16.36 -15.20
CA LYS A 139 -30.35 15.76 -15.62
C LYS A 139 -31.37 15.69 -14.47
N GLU A 140 -30.92 15.44 -13.26
CA GLU A 140 -31.78 15.45 -12.07
C GLU A 140 -32.22 16.88 -11.71
N LEU A 141 -31.31 17.86 -11.80
CA LEU A 141 -31.60 19.27 -11.59
C LEU A 141 -32.65 19.79 -12.58
N ASP A 142 -32.54 19.42 -13.85
CA ASP A 142 -33.50 19.82 -14.89
C ASP A 142 -34.90 19.26 -14.63
N LYS A 143 -34.99 18.01 -14.16
CA LYS A 143 -36.25 17.38 -13.74
C LYS A 143 -36.88 18.11 -12.55
N LEU A 144 -36.08 18.48 -11.54
CA LEU A 144 -36.57 19.20 -10.36
C LEU A 144 -37.08 20.60 -10.73
N LYS A 145 -36.36 21.32 -11.60
CA LYS A 145 -36.76 22.63 -12.13
C LYS A 145 -38.06 22.57 -12.92
N THR A 146 -38.23 21.54 -13.75
CA THR A 146 -39.43 21.35 -14.57
C THR A 146 -40.67 21.03 -13.73
N ASN A 147 -40.50 20.26 -12.64
CA ASN A 147 -41.61 19.81 -11.80
C ASN A 147 -42.01 20.81 -10.68
N ASN A 148 -41.43 22.02 -10.63
CA ASN A 148 -41.66 23.02 -9.58
C ASN A 148 -41.42 22.48 -8.15
N VAL A 149 -40.41 21.61 -7.99
CA VAL A 149 -40.11 20.96 -6.70
C VAL A 149 -39.12 21.80 -5.89
N ASP A 150 -39.34 21.81 -4.56
CA ASP A 150 -38.51 22.33 -3.45
C ASP A 150 -37.23 23.10 -3.84
N LYS A 151 -37.29 24.44 -3.72
CA LYS A 151 -36.17 25.36 -3.98
C LYS A 151 -34.89 25.01 -3.21
N ASN A 152 -35.00 24.39 -2.03
CA ASN A 152 -33.84 24.01 -1.24
C ASN A 152 -33.07 22.84 -1.87
N GLN A 153 -33.78 21.90 -2.49
CA GLN A 153 -33.16 20.76 -3.17
C GLN A 153 -32.41 21.22 -4.44
N ILE A 154 -33.01 22.14 -5.19
CA ILE A 154 -32.39 22.77 -6.36
C ILE A 154 -31.09 23.47 -5.95
N ALA A 155 -31.13 24.34 -4.93
CA ALA A 155 -29.96 25.07 -4.47
C ALA A 155 -28.85 24.14 -3.95
N LYS A 156 -29.21 23.06 -3.25
CA LYS A 156 -28.25 22.06 -2.78
C LYS A 156 -27.55 21.38 -3.96
N LEU A 157 -28.31 20.97 -4.98
CA LEU A 157 -27.78 20.26 -6.14
C LEU A 157 -26.93 21.17 -7.04
N GLU A 158 -27.32 22.43 -7.22
CA GLU A 158 -26.50 23.43 -7.93
C GLU A 158 -25.16 23.68 -7.24
N LYS A 159 -25.17 23.80 -5.91
CA LYS A 159 -23.94 23.92 -5.12
C LYS A 159 -23.05 22.69 -5.29
N GLU A 160 -23.63 21.49 -5.21
CA GLU A 160 -22.88 20.25 -5.36
C GLU A 160 -22.23 20.12 -6.74
N ILE A 161 -22.97 20.41 -7.82
CA ILE A 161 -22.44 20.41 -9.18
C ILE A 161 -21.28 21.39 -9.33
N LYS A 162 -21.38 22.58 -8.73
CA LYS A 162 -20.29 23.57 -8.74
C LYS A 162 -19.07 23.03 -8.00
N GLU A 163 -19.25 22.49 -6.79
CA GLU A 163 -18.15 21.95 -5.99
C GLU A 163 -17.46 20.76 -6.67
N LEU A 164 -18.21 19.90 -7.36
CA LEU A 164 -17.64 18.77 -8.13
C LEU A 164 -16.76 19.22 -9.31
N LYS A 165 -17.00 20.41 -9.88
CA LYS A 165 -16.15 20.96 -10.95
C LYS A 165 -14.86 21.56 -10.42
N GLU A 166 -14.90 22.16 -9.23
CA GLU A 166 -13.76 22.87 -8.65
C GLU A 166 -12.87 21.94 -7.79
N ALA A 167 -13.48 21.09 -6.98
CA ALA A 167 -12.80 20.23 -6.03
C ALA A 167 -13.62 18.93 -5.77
N PRO A 168 -13.54 17.94 -6.68
CA PRO A 168 -14.37 16.73 -6.68
C PRO A 168 -14.42 15.98 -5.35
N TYR A 169 -13.31 16.01 -4.59
CA TYR A 169 -13.16 15.24 -3.35
C TYR A 169 -13.12 16.12 -2.09
N LYS A 170 -13.53 17.40 -2.19
CA LYS A 170 -13.51 18.38 -1.09
C LYS A 170 -14.19 17.89 0.19
N ASN A 171 -15.23 17.08 0.06
CA ASN A 171 -16.02 16.58 1.18
C ASN A 171 -15.41 15.35 1.86
N SER A 172 -14.34 14.77 1.32
CA SER A 172 -13.64 13.65 1.94
C SER A 172 -13.22 14.00 3.37
N SER A 173 -13.29 13.05 4.30
CA SER A 173 -13.05 13.32 5.72
C SER A 173 -12.51 12.12 6.48
N VAL A 174 -11.85 12.40 7.60
CA VAL A 174 -11.58 11.41 8.65
C VAL A 174 -12.41 11.81 9.87
N ILE A 175 -13.18 10.87 10.41
CA ILE A 175 -14.11 11.11 11.53
C ILE A 175 -13.61 10.31 12.74
N GLU A 176 -13.34 11.01 13.83
CA GLU A 176 -12.82 10.41 15.06
C GLU A 176 -13.94 10.08 16.04
N ILE A 177 -14.00 8.82 16.50
CA ILE A 177 -15.07 8.36 17.40
C ILE A 177 -14.65 8.23 18.87
N GLY A 178 -13.36 8.36 19.19
CA GLY A 178 -12.86 8.51 20.57
C GLY A 178 -12.77 7.24 21.43
N SER A 179 -13.59 6.22 21.17
CA SER A 179 -13.66 4.98 21.97
C SER A 179 -14.32 3.84 21.20
N PHE A 180 -13.97 2.59 21.54
CA PHE A 180 -14.67 1.37 21.08
C PHE A 180 -16.17 1.38 21.42
N SER A 181 -16.56 1.99 22.55
CA SER A 181 -17.95 2.12 22.96
C SER A 181 -18.80 3.04 22.08
N ASN A 182 -18.15 3.84 21.23
CA ASN A 182 -18.82 4.85 20.41
C ASN A 182 -19.15 4.36 19.00
N ILE A 183 -19.37 3.06 18.80
CA ILE A 183 -19.88 2.51 17.53
C ILE A 183 -21.14 3.24 17.04
N VAL A 184 -21.98 3.74 17.96
CA VAL A 184 -23.15 4.57 17.65
C VAL A 184 -22.75 5.85 16.90
N LYS A 185 -21.60 6.48 17.24
CA LYS A 185 -21.10 7.65 16.50
C LYS A 185 -20.69 7.29 15.08
N ALA A 186 -20.03 6.13 14.89
CA ALA A 186 -19.69 5.65 13.54
C ALA A 186 -20.95 5.39 12.71
N TYR A 187 -21.93 4.70 13.29
CA TYR A 187 -23.22 4.46 12.64
C TYR A 187 -23.95 5.77 12.29
N ASN A 188 -24.05 6.71 13.23
CA ASN A 188 -24.71 8.00 12.99
C ASN A 188 -23.99 8.83 11.93
N ALA A 189 -22.66 8.79 11.89
CA ALA A 189 -21.87 9.46 10.85
C ALA A 189 -22.18 8.86 9.46
N PHE A 190 -22.21 7.53 9.34
CA PHE A 190 -22.58 6.87 8.09
C PHE A 190 -24.02 7.19 7.69
N GLU A 191 -24.96 7.11 8.63
CA GLU A 191 -26.36 7.44 8.36
C GLU A 191 -26.52 8.88 7.87
N TYR A 192 -25.83 9.84 8.50
CA TYR A 192 -25.83 11.23 8.08
C TYR A 192 -25.30 11.41 6.66
N ILE A 193 -24.16 10.79 6.33
CA ILE A 193 -23.57 10.88 4.99
C ILE A 193 -24.50 10.26 3.94
N ILE A 194 -25.06 9.08 4.22
CA ILE A 194 -25.96 8.38 3.31
C ILE A 194 -27.24 9.20 3.05
N LYS A 195 -27.90 9.70 4.10
CA LYS A 195 -29.12 10.52 3.98
C LYS A 195 -28.90 11.82 3.22
N ASN A 196 -27.69 12.38 3.29
CA ASN A 196 -27.36 13.61 2.58
C ASN A 196 -26.94 13.41 1.13
N ASN A 197 -26.72 12.17 0.68
CA ASN A 197 -26.21 11.82 -0.64
C ASN A 197 -27.04 10.70 -1.31
N LEU A 198 -28.38 10.78 -1.23
CA LEU A 198 -29.28 9.79 -1.84
C LEU A 198 -29.15 9.69 -3.38
N ASN A 199 -28.65 10.74 -4.01
CA ASN A 199 -28.33 10.87 -5.43
C ASN A 199 -26.98 10.23 -5.82
N LYS A 200 -26.20 9.72 -4.86
CA LYS A 200 -24.90 9.07 -5.10
C LYS A 200 -24.91 7.60 -4.74
N LYS A 201 -24.14 6.78 -5.45
CA LYS A 201 -23.82 5.39 -5.14
C LYS A 201 -22.77 5.33 -4.03
N ILE A 202 -23.06 4.56 -2.99
CA ILE A 202 -22.25 4.53 -1.77
C ILE A 202 -21.81 3.10 -1.46
N ASN A 203 -20.51 2.93 -1.29
CA ASN A 203 -19.94 1.71 -0.72
C ASN A 203 -19.67 1.92 0.77
N ILE A 204 -19.97 0.89 1.56
CA ILE A 204 -19.53 0.75 2.94
C ILE A 204 -18.53 -0.40 3.00
N TRP A 205 -17.31 -0.12 3.45
CA TRP A 205 -16.24 -1.08 3.66
C TRP A 205 -16.03 -1.30 5.16
N VAL A 206 -16.22 -2.54 5.60
CA VAL A 206 -16.02 -2.94 7.00
C VAL A 206 -15.16 -4.19 7.09
N ASN A 207 -14.56 -4.43 8.25
CA ASN A 207 -13.95 -5.73 8.53
C ASN A 207 -15.07 -6.78 8.52
N SER A 208 -14.90 -7.88 7.80
CA SER A 208 -15.91 -8.92 7.69
C SER A 208 -16.24 -9.57 9.03
N ASP A 209 -15.32 -9.54 10.00
CA ASP A 209 -15.58 -10.00 11.37
C ASP A 209 -16.53 -9.06 12.14
N HIS A 210 -16.61 -7.77 11.75
CA HIS A 210 -17.59 -6.85 12.32
C HIS A 210 -19.04 -7.20 11.94
N PHE A 211 -19.28 -8.12 11.01
CA PHE A 211 -20.65 -8.55 10.72
C PHE A 211 -21.31 -9.25 11.91
N CYS A 212 -20.54 -9.88 12.82
CA CYS A 212 -21.09 -10.43 14.05
C CYS A 212 -21.19 -9.40 15.18
N ASP A 213 -20.18 -8.52 15.33
CA ASP A 213 -20.13 -7.56 16.44
C ASP A 213 -20.94 -6.29 16.20
N HIS A 214 -21.14 -5.94 14.92
CA HIS A 214 -21.78 -4.69 14.50
C HIS A 214 -22.87 -4.93 13.42
N PRO A 215 -23.84 -5.84 13.65
CA PRO A 215 -24.84 -6.20 12.66
C PRO A 215 -25.76 -5.03 12.26
N GLN A 216 -25.80 -3.94 13.04
CA GLN A 216 -26.54 -2.73 12.71
C GLN A 216 -26.12 -2.11 11.38
N PHE A 217 -24.89 -2.30 10.88
CA PHE A 217 -24.50 -1.80 9.56
C PHE A 217 -25.39 -2.37 8.44
N PHE A 218 -25.96 -3.56 8.61
CA PHE A 218 -26.93 -4.12 7.67
C PHE A 218 -28.24 -3.34 7.58
N ASN A 219 -28.57 -2.47 8.56
CA ASN A 219 -29.72 -1.57 8.46
C ASN A 219 -29.57 -0.56 7.30
N PHE A 220 -28.33 -0.29 6.86
CA PHE A 220 -28.08 0.54 5.69
C PHE A 220 -28.48 -0.11 4.38
N LEU A 221 -28.72 -1.43 4.36
CA LEU A 221 -29.21 -2.13 3.16
C LEU A 221 -30.61 -1.69 2.74
N GLY A 222 -31.37 -1.03 3.62
CA GLY A 222 -32.64 -0.41 3.23
C GLY A 222 -32.47 0.81 2.31
N TYR A 223 -31.30 1.46 2.29
CA TYR A 223 -31.02 2.52 1.32
C TYR A 223 -30.72 1.92 -0.05
N LYS A 224 -31.44 2.36 -1.09
CA LYS A 224 -31.32 1.79 -2.45
C LYS A 224 -29.94 2.03 -3.06
N ASN A 225 -29.24 3.08 -2.65
CA ASN A 225 -27.93 3.50 -3.16
C ASN A 225 -26.71 2.88 -2.44
N VAL A 226 -26.93 2.01 -1.44
CA VAL A 226 -25.86 1.46 -0.59
C VAL A 226 -25.53 -0.01 -0.93
N THR A 227 -24.24 -0.29 -1.05
CA THR A 227 -23.61 -1.62 -1.03
C THR A 227 -22.66 -1.75 0.16
N ILE A 228 -22.57 -2.94 0.75
CA ILE A 228 -21.70 -3.24 1.89
C ILE A 228 -20.68 -4.30 1.47
N HIS A 229 -19.42 -4.10 1.84
CA HIS A 229 -18.31 -4.96 1.50
C HIS A 229 -17.51 -5.29 2.78
N GLY A 230 -17.34 -6.58 3.04
CA GLY A 230 -16.44 -7.08 4.08
C GLY A 230 -15.03 -7.30 3.50
N LEU A 231 -14.01 -6.73 4.12
CA LEU A 231 -12.62 -7.14 3.92
C LEU A 231 -12.28 -8.17 4.98
N GLU A 232 -11.55 -9.22 4.60
CA GLU A 232 -11.02 -10.20 5.55
C GLU A 232 -10.28 -9.54 6.73
N ASP A 233 -10.39 -10.13 7.93
CA ASP A 233 -9.66 -9.68 9.13
C ASP A 233 -8.15 -9.94 9.02
N SER A 234 -7.81 -11.13 8.53
CA SER A 234 -6.44 -11.54 8.25
C SER A 234 -6.39 -12.67 7.24
N GLU A 235 -5.24 -12.83 6.59
CA GLU A 235 -4.97 -13.91 5.62
C GLU A 235 -5.21 -15.31 6.20
N ILE A 236 -4.92 -15.51 7.49
CA ILE A 236 -5.06 -16.81 8.16
C ILE A 236 -6.51 -17.19 8.49
N MET A 237 -7.48 -16.26 8.39
CA MET A 237 -8.86 -16.56 8.79
C MET A 237 -9.44 -17.72 8.01
N ASN A 238 -9.20 -17.81 6.70
CA ASN A 238 -9.71 -18.92 5.91
C ASN A 238 -9.15 -20.29 6.38
N HIS A 239 -7.88 -20.35 6.78
CA HIS A 239 -7.29 -21.55 7.36
C HIS A 239 -8.03 -21.95 8.66
N TYR A 240 -8.30 -21.01 9.55
CA TYR A 240 -9.08 -21.28 10.77
C TYR A 240 -10.49 -21.81 10.50
N TYR A 241 -11.15 -21.34 9.43
CA TYR A 241 -12.51 -21.76 9.08
C TYR A 241 -12.59 -23.15 8.44
N PHE A 242 -11.59 -23.52 7.63
CA PHE A 242 -11.64 -24.77 6.84
C PHE A 242 -10.73 -25.89 7.33
N GLU A 243 -9.62 -25.55 7.99
CA GLU A 243 -8.55 -26.49 8.34
C GLU A 243 -8.26 -26.54 9.85
N GLY A 244 -8.66 -25.51 10.60
CA GLY A 244 -8.63 -25.55 12.06
C GLY A 244 -9.63 -26.56 12.66
N ASP A 245 -9.39 -26.96 13.91
CA ASP A 245 -10.19 -27.93 14.70
C ASP A 245 -11.56 -27.36 15.15
N SER A 246 -12.12 -26.44 14.36
CA SER A 246 -12.97 -25.36 14.85
C SER A 246 -14.47 -25.57 14.58
N GLY A 247 -14.87 -26.63 13.88
CA GLY A 247 -16.28 -26.94 13.59
C GLY A 247 -17.03 -25.92 12.74
N TYR A 248 -16.39 -24.84 12.28
CA TYR A 248 -17.02 -23.70 11.60
C TYR A 248 -17.75 -24.07 10.31
N LYS A 249 -17.16 -24.94 9.48
CA LYS A 249 -17.83 -25.46 8.27
C LYS A 249 -19.15 -26.14 8.62
N ASN A 250 -19.16 -26.96 9.66
CA ASN A 250 -20.36 -27.68 10.10
C ASN A 250 -21.40 -26.71 10.67
N GLU A 251 -20.97 -25.68 11.40
CA GLU A 251 -21.88 -24.62 11.88
C GLU A 251 -22.47 -23.78 10.73
N PHE A 252 -21.67 -23.38 9.73
CA PHE A 252 -22.16 -22.65 8.54
C PHE A 252 -23.30 -23.42 7.84
N LEU A 253 -23.14 -24.74 7.67
CA LEU A 253 -24.14 -25.60 7.04
C LEU A 253 -25.43 -25.76 7.88
N LYS A 254 -25.40 -25.49 9.20
CA LYS A 254 -26.65 -25.42 9.99
C LYS A 254 -27.48 -24.19 9.61
N TYR A 255 -26.82 -23.10 9.25
CA TYR A 255 -27.46 -21.85 8.89
C TYR A 255 -27.72 -21.72 7.39
N TYR A 256 -27.27 -22.67 6.56
CA TYR A 256 -27.45 -22.65 5.11
C TYR A 256 -28.06 -23.96 4.61
N ASN A 257 -29.27 -23.89 4.08
CA ASN A 257 -29.92 -25.01 3.42
C ASN A 257 -29.44 -25.11 1.96
N LYS A 258 -28.53 -26.06 1.71
CA LYS A 258 -27.96 -26.29 0.38
C LYS A 258 -29.01 -26.65 -0.69
N SER A 259 -30.14 -27.26 -0.30
CA SER A 259 -31.14 -27.77 -1.25
C SER A 259 -32.02 -26.68 -1.88
N ASN A 260 -32.27 -25.59 -1.14
CA ASN A 260 -33.07 -24.45 -1.62
C ASN A 260 -32.31 -23.12 -1.62
N GLY A 261 -31.06 -23.10 -1.13
CA GLY A 261 -30.21 -21.93 -1.04
C GLY A 261 -30.64 -20.91 0.02
N GLU A 262 -31.54 -21.28 0.93
CA GLU A 262 -32.04 -20.41 1.99
C GLU A 262 -31.12 -20.41 3.21
N ILE A 263 -31.12 -19.29 3.94
CA ILE A 263 -30.33 -19.14 5.17
C ILE A 263 -31.29 -19.22 6.36
N ASN A 264 -31.10 -20.27 7.17
CA ASN A 264 -31.79 -20.44 8.44
C ASN A 264 -31.07 -19.61 9.49
N LEU A 265 -31.44 -18.36 9.71
CA LEU A 265 -30.85 -17.57 10.80
C LEU A 265 -31.43 -18.01 12.16
N VAL A 266 -30.58 -18.08 13.19
CA VAL A 266 -31.03 -18.16 14.58
C VAL A 266 -31.66 -16.84 15.02
N PRO A 267 -32.61 -16.86 15.98
CA PRO A 267 -33.26 -15.66 16.49
C PRO A 267 -32.32 -14.60 17.09
N SER A 268 -31.09 -14.97 17.46
CA SER A 268 -30.08 -14.08 18.06
C SER A 268 -29.23 -13.28 17.07
N GLY A 269 -29.40 -13.47 15.76
CA GLY A 269 -28.70 -12.68 14.72
C GLY A 269 -27.37 -13.28 14.26
N TYR A 270 -26.42 -12.41 13.91
CA TYR A 270 -25.09 -12.81 13.42
C TYR A 270 -24.12 -13.09 14.57
N ASN A 271 -23.30 -14.11 14.42
CA ASN A 271 -22.23 -14.53 15.33
C ASN A 271 -21.01 -14.99 14.51
N LYS A 272 -19.89 -15.28 15.18
CA LYS A 272 -18.66 -15.72 14.51
C LYS A 272 -18.86 -16.88 13.52
N PHE A 273 -19.78 -17.79 13.77
CA PHE A 273 -20.00 -18.97 12.92
C PHE A 273 -20.87 -18.71 11.69
N ASN A 274 -21.71 -17.67 11.70
CA ASN A 274 -22.65 -17.40 10.61
C ASN A 274 -22.45 -16.03 9.94
N GLN A 275 -21.51 -15.20 10.41
CA GLN A 275 -21.27 -13.84 9.89
C GLN A 275 -21.04 -13.79 8.38
N TYR A 276 -20.37 -14.79 7.81
CA TYR A 276 -20.09 -14.85 6.38
C TYR A 276 -21.29 -15.26 5.53
N THR A 277 -22.35 -15.80 6.14
CA THR A 277 -23.63 -16.04 5.44
C THR A 277 -24.30 -14.74 5.00
N ALA A 278 -23.92 -13.58 5.57
CA ALA A 278 -24.44 -12.27 5.20
C ALA A 278 -24.27 -11.99 3.70
N SER A 279 -23.12 -12.35 3.13
CA SER A 279 -22.86 -12.23 1.69
C SER A 279 -23.85 -13.05 0.87
N THR A 280 -24.23 -14.25 1.30
CA THR A 280 -25.23 -15.09 0.64
C THR A 280 -26.66 -14.61 0.87
N LYS A 281 -26.99 -14.07 2.05
CA LYS A 281 -28.33 -13.56 2.38
C LYS A 281 -28.68 -12.31 1.59
N PHE A 282 -27.76 -11.37 1.54
CA PHE A 282 -28.03 -10.03 1.03
C PHE A 282 -27.32 -9.82 -0.31
N LYS A 283 -28.09 -9.51 -1.36
CA LYS A 283 -27.54 -9.25 -2.71
C LYS A 283 -26.56 -8.07 -2.76
N LYS A 284 -26.72 -7.11 -1.85
CA LYS A 284 -25.89 -5.90 -1.74
C LYS A 284 -24.74 -6.06 -0.73
N VAL A 285 -24.45 -7.28 -0.28
CA VAL A 285 -23.32 -7.61 0.60
C VAL A 285 -22.34 -8.52 -0.14
N SER A 286 -21.06 -8.18 -0.11
CA SER A 286 -19.99 -9.06 -0.60
C SER A 286 -18.85 -9.18 0.41
N ILE A 287 -18.04 -10.23 0.29
CA ILE A 287 -16.83 -10.42 1.09
C ILE A 287 -15.63 -10.61 0.16
N TRP A 288 -14.49 -10.04 0.54
CA TRP A 288 -13.28 -10.00 -0.24
C TRP A 288 -12.12 -10.66 0.49
N TRP A 289 -11.40 -11.52 -0.22
CA TRP A 289 -10.31 -12.35 0.29
C TRP A 289 -9.02 -12.09 -0.47
N THR A 290 -7.87 -12.17 0.18
CA THR A 290 -6.57 -12.17 -0.49
C THR A 290 -6.20 -13.56 -1.01
N ASP A 291 -6.56 -14.61 -0.26
CA ASP A 291 -6.19 -15.99 -0.56
C ASP A 291 -7.16 -16.67 -1.54
N GLU A 292 -6.64 -17.06 -2.70
CA GLU A 292 -7.38 -17.79 -3.72
C GLU A 292 -7.69 -19.24 -3.37
N THR A 293 -6.91 -19.84 -2.46
CA THR A 293 -6.96 -21.27 -2.13
C THR A 293 -8.30 -21.66 -1.52
N TYR A 294 -8.91 -20.75 -0.74
CA TYR A 294 -10.12 -21.04 0.02
C TYR A 294 -11.40 -20.51 -0.62
N LEU A 295 -11.31 -19.67 -1.65
CA LEU A 295 -12.51 -19.19 -2.34
C LEU A 295 -13.32 -20.32 -2.99
N PRO A 296 -12.72 -21.33 -3.67
CA PRO A 296 -13.47 -22.50 -4.16
C PRO A 296 -14.17 -23.27 -3.03
N LYS A 297 -13.52 -23.41 -1.85
CA LYS A 297 -14.11 -24.10 -0.69
C LYS A 297 -15.35 -23.37 -0.16
N TRP A 298 -15.33 -22.03 -0.15
CA TRP A 298 -16.52 -21.22 0.15
C TRP A 298 -17.65 -21.45 -0.85
N GLN A 299 -17.33 -21.51 -2.14
CA GLN A 299 -18.31 -21.74 -3.20
C GLN A 299 -18.91 -23.15 -3.14
N GLU A 300 -18.12 -24.18 -2.81
CA GLU A 300 -18.57 -25.57 -2.65
C GLU A 300 -19.62 -25.75 -1.54
N ILE A 301 -19.53 -24.95 -0.47
CA ILE A 301 -20.51 -24.93 0.61
C ILE A 301 -21.69 -23.98 0.33
N GLY A 302 -21.73 -23.38 -0.86
CA GLY A 302 -22.84 -22.56 -1.36
C GLY A 302 -22.77 -21.07 -1.00
N ALA A 303 -21.63 -20.58 -0.52
CA ALA A 303 -21.45 -19.16 -0.30
C ALA A 303 -21.49 -18.38 -1.62
N LYS A 304 -22.12 -17.21 -1.62
CA LYS A 304 -22.28 -16.33 -2.80
C LYS A 304 -21.66 -14.97 -2.52
N ARG A 305 -21.27 -14.26 -3.58
CA ARG A 305 -20.68 -12.90 -3.51
C ARG A 305 -19.42 -12.82 -2.64
N MET A 306 -18.60 -13.86 -2.74
CA MET A 306 -17.24 -13.87 -2.23
C MET A 306 -16.26 -13.72 -3.39
N TYR A 307 -15.28 -12.84 -3.25
CA TYR A 307 -14.39 -12.45 -4.34
C TYR A 307 -12.94 -12.35 -3.87
N LEU A 308 -12.01 -12.41 -4.81
CA LEU A 308 -10.60 -12.11 -4.54
C LEU A 308 -10.32 -10.61 -4.66
N TYR A 309 -9.37 -10.12 -3.86
CA TYR A 309 -8.85 -8.76 -3.94
C TYR A 309 -8.35 -8.42 -5.35
N ASP A 310 -7.75 -9.40 -6.03
CA ASP A 310 -7.39 -9.34 -7.44
C ASP A 310 -7.66 -10.69 -8.12
N LYS A 311 -8.43 -10.70 -9.21
CA LYS A 311 -8.76 -11.92 -9.97
C LYS A 311 -7.71 -12.27 -11.03
N LYS A 312 -6.86 -11.32 -11.42
CA LYS A 312 -5.96 -11.45 -12.57
C LYS A 312 -4.53 -11.76 -12.16
N ASP A 313 -4.08 -11.25 -11.02
CA ASP A 313 -2.67 -11.34 -10.63
C ASP A 313 -2.51 -11.79 -9.17
N LYS A 314 -2.05 -13.03 -9.01
CA LYS A 314 -1.85 -13.71 -7.72
C LYS A 314 -0.76 -13.05 -6.87
N ILE A 315 0.19 -12.34 -7.48
CA ILE A 315 1.26 -11.60 -6.80
C ILE A 315 0.78 -10.19 -6.40
N LYS A 316 -0.29 -9.68 -7.05
CA LYS A 316 -0.94 -8.39 -6.75
C LYS A 316 -2.23 -8.51 -5.94
N SER A 317 -2.51 -9.67 -5.36
CA SER A 317 -3.63 -9.87 -4.42
C SER A 317 -3.51 -8.97 -3.19
N VAL A 318 -2.32 -8.43 -2.90
CA VAL A 318 -2.09 -7.45 -1.83
C VAL A 318 -2.36 -6.03 -2.35
N ILE A 319 -3.33 -5.33 -1.73
CA ILE A 319 -3.69 -3.92 -2.05
C ILE A 319 -2.46 -3.00 -1.99
N GLN A 320 -1.48 -3.32 -1.15
CA GLN A 320 -0.20 -2.62 -1.05
C GLN A 320 0.54 -2.47 -2.38
N ASN A 321 0.60 -3.53 -3.20
CA ASN A 321 1.29 -3.48 -4.49
C ASN A 321 0.59 -2.49 -5.43
N LYS A 322 -0.74 -2.36 -5.34
CA LYS A 322 -1.50 -1.35 -6.09
C LYS A 322 -1.17 0.07 -5.63
N VAL A 323 -0.99 0.31 -4.33
CA VAL A 323 -0.53 1.62 -3.81
C VAL A 323 0.89 1.96 -4.29
N PHE A 324 1.76 0.96 -4.40
CA PHE A 324 3.12 1.13 -4.92
C PHE A 324 3.14 1.54 -6.41
N GLU A 325 2.24 0.97 -7.20
CA GLU A 325 2.13 1.24 -8.63
C GLU A 325 1.32 2.49 -8.96
N ALA A 326 0.38 2.89 -8.10
CA ALA A 326 -0.47 4.05 -8.33
C ALA A 326 0.29 5.38 -8.22
N ARG A 327 -0.29 6.42 -8.83
CA ARG A 327 0.27 7.77 -8.87
C ARG A 327 -0.75 8.81 -8.39
N ASP A 328 -0.24 9.85 -7.75
CA ASP A 328 -1.01 11.03 -7.35
C ASP A 328 -1.26 11.96 -8.55
N LYS A 329 -1.91 13.11 -8.33
CA LYS A 329 -2.17 14.10 -9.40
C LYS A 329 -0.89 14.69 -10.02
N ASN A 330 0.23 14.67 -9.29
CA ASN A 330 1.53 15.19 -9.70
C ASN A 330 2.47 14.09 -10.20
N ASN A 331 1.95 12.88 -10.46
CA ASN A 331 2.70 11.72 -10.90
C ASN A 331 3.73 11.16 -9.88
N LYS A 332 3.60 11.50 -8.59
CA LYS A 332 4.35 10.88 -7.48
C LYS A 332 3.71 9.54 -7.09
N ARG A 333 4.51 8.56 -6.66
CA ARG A 333 3.98 7.26 -6.18
C ARG A 333 3.08 7.45 -4.96
N LEU A 334 1.90 6.84 -4.93
CA LEU A 334 1.03 6.93 -3.74
C LEU A 334 1.71 6.37 -2.49
N PHE A 335 2.57 5.36 -2.64
CA PHE A 335 3.33 4.79 -1.53
C PHE A 335 4.27 5.79 -0.85
N ALA A 336 4.69 6.87 -1.51
CA ALA A 336 5.48 7.92 -0.86
C ALA A 336 4.64 8.78 0.12
N HIS A 337 3.31 8.74 0.04
CA HIS A 337 2.43 9.35 1.03
C HIS A 337 2.13 8.40 2.20
N TRP A 338 2.31 7.09 2.00
CA TRP A 338 1.91 6.06 2.96
C TRP A 338 2.49 6.29 4.35
N PRO A 339 3.83 6.47 4.54
CA PRO A 339 4.41 6.66 5.87
C PRO A 339 3.77 7.82 6.63
N LYS A 340 3.63 8.98 5.96
CA LYS A 340 2.98 10.17 6.53
C LYS A 340 1.51 9.92 6.87
N VAL A 341 0.75 9.25 5.99
CA VAL A 341 -0.66 8.91 6.24
C VAL A 341 -0.81 8.06 7.51
N ILE A 342 -0.03 7.00 7.66
CA ILE A 342 -0.11 6.12 8.85
C ILE A 342 0.70 6.66 10.05
N GLY A 343 1.15 7.92 9.96
CA GLY A 343 1.99 8.62 10.95
C GLY A 343 3.22 7.82 11.37
N MET A 344 3.77 7.06 10.44
CA MET A 344 5.12 6.54 10.54
C MET A 344 6.08 7.66 10.17
N ASN A 345 7.05 7.84 11.05
CA ASN A 345 7.96 8.95 10.98
C ASN A 345 9.39 8.43 10.82
N TRP A 346 10.05 8.81 9.73
CA TRP A 346 11.45 8.49 9.49
C TRP A 346 12.34 9.01 10.63
N GLU A 347 11.96 10.12 11.29
CA GLU A 347 12.69 10.67 12.44
C GLU A 347 12.73 9.69 13.62
N THR A 348 11.68 8.88 13.81
CA THR A 348 11.68 7.83 14.84
C THR A 348 12.69 6.72 14.51
N GLU A 349 12.79 6.33 13.24
CA GLU A 349 13.80 5.36 12.81
C GLU A 349 15.21 5.96 12.85
N ARG A 350 15.37 7.25 12.51
CA ARG A 350 16.62 8.00 12.68
C ARG A 350 17.07 7.96 14.12
N ASP A 351 16.18 8.24 15.07
CA ASP A 351 16.54 8.31 16.48
C ASP A 351 17.01 6.94 17.01
N LYS A 352 16.42 5.82 16.53
CA LYS A 352 16.93 4.46 16.80
C LYS A 352 18.35 4.26 16.27
N VAL A 353 18.63 4.71 15.05
CA VAL A 353 19.95 4.60 14.41
C VAL A 353 20.98 5.43 15.17
N LEU A 354 20.67 6.71 15.44
CA LEU A 354 21.54 7.63 16.15
C LEU A 354 21.84 7.17 17.58
N GLU A 355 20.88 6.55 18.26
CA GLU A 355 21.11 5.98 19.59
C GLU A 355 22.18 4.90 19.57
N LYS A 356 22.13 4.00 18.57
CA LYS A 356 23.04 2.86 18.45
C LYS A 356 24.42 3.25 17.92
N GLN A 357 24.50 4.27 17.07
CA GLN A 357 25.76 4.81 16.57
C GLN A 357 26.65 5.44 17.66
N LYS A 358 26.13 5.71 18.87
CA LYS A 358 26.93 6.22 20.02
C LYS A 358 28.09 5.32 20.43
N ASN A 359 28.11 4.05 20.00
CA ASN A 359 29.21 3.12 20.27
C ASN A 359 30.44 3.34 19.35
N GLY A 360 30.36 4.23 18.36
CA GLY A 360 31.46 4.57 17.46
C GLY A 360 31.69 3.62 16.28
N LYS A 361 30.90 2.54 16.14
CA LYS A 361 30.93 1.71 14.93
C LYS A 361 30.20 2.40 13.78
N GLN A 362 30.72 2.23 12.56
CA GLN A 362 30.05 2.65 11.33
C GLN A 362 28.72 1.93 11.16
N SER A 363 27.73 2.56 10.51
CA SER A 363 26.43 1.96 10.23
C SER A 363 26.40 1.26 8.88
N LEU A 364 25.88 0.04 8.87
CA LEU A 364 25.64 -0.76 7.68
C LEU A 364 24.15 -1.02 7.55
N ILE A 365 23.52 -0.55 6.48
CA ILE A 365 22.13 -0.91 6.16
C ILE A 365 22.07 -2.06 5.18
N PHE A 366 21.30 -3.10 5.52
CA PHE A 366 20.92 -4.18 4.61
C PHE A 366 19.50 -3.97 4.08
N LEU A 367 19.40 -3.78 2.75
CA LEU A 367 18.15 -3.60 2.02
C LEU A 367 17.61 -4.96 1.54
N GLY A 368 16.54 -5.43 2.18
CA GLY A 368 15.82 -6.66 1.81
C GLY A 368 14.91 -6.51 0.59
N ASP A 369 14.49 -7.64 0.04
CA ASP A 369 13.57 -7.80 -1.09
C ASP A 369 12.47 -8.84 -0.77
N THR A 370 11.93 -9.53 -1.79
CA THR A 370 10.83 -10.48 -1.64
C THR A 370 11.30 -11.93 -1.47
N ARG A 371 12.61 -12.21 -1.54
CA ARG A 371 13.21 -13.56 -1.53
C ARG A 371 13.59 -13.97 -0.11
N VAL A 372 12.57 -14.13 0.72
CA VAL A 372 12.67 -14.35 2.16
C VAL A 372 13.70 -15.43 2.54
N SER A 373 13.73 -16.58 1.86
CA SER A 373 14.64 -17.69 2.18
C SER A 373 16.10 -17.36 1.88
N VAL A 374 16.38 -16.79 0.70
CA VAL A 374 17.72 -16.43 0.26
C VAL A 374 18.28 -15.27 1.09
N GLU A 375 17.43 -14.34 1.51
CA GLU A 375 17.82 -13.26 2.41
C GLU A 375 18.30 -13.73 3.77
N LYS A 376 17.76 -14.83 4.32
CA LYS A 376 18.25 -15.38 5.59
C LYS A 376 19.70 -15.80 5.48
N ASP A 377 20.09 -16.41 4.35
CA ASP A 377 21.48 -16.77 4.08
C ASP A 377 22.37 -15.52 3.99
N MET A 378 21.87 -14.43 3.40
CA MET A 378 22.60 -13.15 3.32
C MET A 378 22.75 -12.47 4.67
N ILE A 379 21.69 -12.45 5.48
CA ILE A 379 21.73 -11.90 6.84
C ILE A 379 22.77 -12.66 7.65
N ALA A 380 22.80 -13.99 7.55
CA ALA A 380 23.81 -14.82 8.20
C ALA A 380 25.23 -14.49 7.70
N TYR A 381 25.42 -14.33 6.38
CA TYR A 381 26.70 -13.90 5.82
C TYR A 381 27.14 -12.53 6.37
N ILE A 382 26.22 -11.57 6.46
CA ILE A 382 26.50 -10.23 7.02
C ILE A 382 26.88 -10.32 8.50
N ILE A 383 26.20 -11.15 9.28
CA ILE A 383 26.56 -11.40 10.68
C ILE A 383 27.99 -11.95 10.78
N GLU A 384 28.31 -12.97 10.00
CA GLU A 384 29.62 -13.63 10.05
C GLU A 384 30.77 -12.65 9.72
N ASN A 385 30.58 -11.80 8.72
CA ASN A 385 31.66 -10.99 8.17
C ASN A 385 31.72 -9.54 8.69
N TYR A 386 30.59 -8.98 9.16
CA TYR A 386 30.47 -7.53 9.37
C TYR A 386 30.04 -7.11 10.78
N GLN A 387 29.55 -8.01 11.64
CA GLN A 387 29.01 -7.63 12.96
C GLN A 387 30.02 -6.98 13.93
N ASP A 388 31.30 -7.27 13.75
CA ASP A 388 32.35 -6.70 14.61
C ASP A 388 32.70 -5.27 14.19
N THR A 389 32.59 -4.98 12.89
CA THR A 389 33.00 -3.70 12.29
C THR A 389 31.85 -2.70 12.27
N TYR A 390 30.61 -3.16 12.06
CA TYR A 390 29.46 -2.29 11.81
C TYR A 390 28.32 -2.49 12.81
N ASN A 391 27.57 -1.41 13.04
CA ASN A 391 26.20 -1.47 13.53
C ASN A 391 25.29 -1.87 12.36
N ILE A 392 24.68 -3.04 12.42
CA ILE A 392 23.89 -3.59 11.31
C ILE A 392 22.41 -3.20 11.48
N TYR A 393 21.86 -2.59 10.44
CA TYR A 393 20.45 -2.23 10.34
C TYR A 393 19.81 -3.03 9.22
N TYR A 394 18.62 -3.55 9.47
CA TYR A 394 17.86 -4.29 8.47
C TYR A 394 16.61 -3.54 8.07
N LYS A 395 16.43 -3.32 6.76
CA LYS A 395 15.21 -2.76 6.18
C LYS A 395 14.61 -3.74 5.19
N GLY A 396 13.64 -4.52 5.66
CA GLY A 396 12.90 -5.49 4.84
C GLY A 396 11.96 -4.85 3.82
N HIS A 397 11.54 -5.66 2.84
CA HIS A 397 10.54 -5.26 1.86
C HIS A 397 9.19 -4.99 2.54
N PRO A 398 8.49 -3.89 2.20
CA PRO A 398 7.22 -3.54 2.83
C PRO A 398 6.14 -4.64 2.78
N GLY A 399 6.22 -5.57 1.83
CA GLY A 399 5.29 -6.69 1.65
C GLY A 399 5.67 -8.00 2.36
N HIS A 400 6.84 -8.08 3.00
CA HIS A 400 7.32 -9.32 3.65
C HIS A 400 7.98 -8.99 5.00
N ASN A 401 7.30 -9.38 6.09
CA ASN A 401 7.79 -9.13 7.46
C ASN A 401 8.43 -10.35 8.13
N ASP A 402 8.45 -11.51 7.48
CA ASP A 402 8.94 -12.77 8.06
C ASP A 402 10.39 -12.65 8.56
N ASN A 403 11.23 -11.94 7.81
CA ASN A 403 12.63 -11.72 8.17
C ASN A 403 12.80 -10.75 9.35
N ASN A 404 11.90 -9.78 9.53
CA ASN A 404 11.89 -8.93 10.71
C ASN A 404 11.67 -9.79 11.96
N SER A 405 10.63 -10.62 11.94
CA SER A 405 10.33 -11.54 13.04
C SER A 405 11.45 -12.55 13.29
N PHE A 406 12.03 -13.12 12.23
CA PHE A 406 13.18 -14.02 12.35
C PHE A 406 14.39 -13.33 13.02
N ILE A 407 14.71 -12.09 12.65
CA ILE A 407 15.81 -11.35 13.27
C ILE A 407 15.55 -11.15 14.77
N GLU A 408 14.36 -10.67 15.14
CA GLU A 408 14.03 -10.34 16.53
C GLU A 408 13.91 -11.59 17.42
N SER A 409 13.29 -12.65 16.91
CA SER A 409 12.96 -13.85 17.69
C SER A 409 14.04 -14.93 17.68
N VAL A 410 14.93 -14.95 16.69
CA VAL A 410 15.97 -15.98 16.55
C VAL A 410 17.37 -15.36 16.65
N ILE A 411 17.70 -14.46 15.72
CA ILE A 411 19.07 -13.92 15.61
C ILE A 411 19.42 -13.12 16.87
N ASN A 412 18.60 -12.13 17.23
CA ASN A 412 18.86 -11.25 18.38
C ASN A 412 18.72 -11.98 19.73
N GLN A 413 18.17 -13.21 19.76
CA GLN A 413 18.19 -14.07 20.94
C GLN A 413 19.51 -14.85 21.09
N GLY A 414 20.44 -14.73 20.13
CA GLY A 414 21.74 -15.39 20.17
C GLY A 414 21.74 -16.83 19.69
N GLU A 415 20.69 -17.26 18.98
CA GLU A 415 20.61 -18.62 18.43
C GLU A 415 21.64 -18.84 17.31
N GLU A 416 22.18 -20.06 17.22
CA GLU A 416 23.05 -20.46 16.13
C GLU A 416 22.21 -20.80 14.89
N ILE A 417 22.50 -20.14 13.78
CA ILE A 417 21.79 -20.32 12.52
C ILE A 417 22.70 -20.99 11.49
N GLY A 418 22.17 -21.99 10.81
CA GLY A 418 22.80 -22.57 9.62
C GLY A 418 22.45 -21.75 8.39
N TYR A 419 23.42 -21.55 7.51
CA TYR A 419 23.22 -20.86 6.25
C TYR A 419 24.06 -21.45 5.14
N LYS A 420 23.62 -21.25 3.90
CA LYS A 420 24.43 -21.55 2.74
C LYS A 420 25.27 -20.32 2.40
N ASP A 421 26.59 -20.42 2.56
CA ASP A 421 27.49 -19.37 2.07
C ASP A 421 27.35 -19.29 0.57
N LEU A 422 26.89 -18.15 0.09
CA LEU A 422 26.52 -18.01 -1.30
C LEU A 422 27.73 -17.74 -2.23
N LEU A 423 28.90 -17.40 -1.66
CA LEU A 423 30.15 -17.28 -2.41
C LEU A 423 30.83 -18.63 -2.59
N THR A 424 30.91 -19.43 -1.52
CA THR A 424 31.60 -20.74 -1.55
C THR A 424 30.66 -21.89 -1.83
N ASN A 425 29.35 -21.67 -1.78
CA ASN A 425 28.29 -22.68 -1.87
C ASN A 425 28.33 -23.73 -0.74
N GLU A 426 29.09 -23.47 0.32
CA GLU A 426 29.24 -24.35 1.49
C GLU A 426 28.16 -24.10 2.54
N LEU A 427 27.78 -25.13 3.29
CA LEU A 427 26.93 -24.97 4.46
C LEU A 427 27.78 -24.54 5.65
N LYS A 428 27.47 -23.37 6.20
CA LYS A 428 28.15 -22.79 7.36
C LYS A 428 27.15 -22.54 8.47
N LYS A 429 27.68 -22.16 9.64
CA LYS A 429 26.90 -21.71 10.77
C LYS A 429 27.46 -20.42 11.31
N THR A 430 26.60 -19.57 11.82
CA THR A 430 26.99 -18.33 12.49
C THR A 430 26.04 -18.03 13.64
N LYS A 431 26.42 -17.06 14.47
CA LYS A 431 25.56 -16.51 15.53
C LYS A 431 25.96 -15.06 15.80
N ILE A 432 25.00 -14.28 16.28
CA ILE A 432 25.32 -12.94 16.75
C ILE A 432 26.11 -13.01 18.06
N LYS A 433 27.19 -12.23 18.16
CA LYS A 433 28.02 -12.17 19.35
C LYS A 433 27.31 -11.39 20.44
N LYS A 434 27.56 -11.76 21.68
CA LYS A 434 26.99 -11.08 22.85
C LYS A 434 27.30 -9.59 22.82
N GLY A 435 26.27 -8.76 22.89
CA GLY A 435 26.38 -7.30 22.86
C GLY A 435 26.25 -6.68 21.46
N ASN A 436 26.25 -7.50 20.40
CA ASN A 436 25.81 -7.08 19.07
C ASN A 436 24.32 -7.40 18.90
N GLU A 437 23.65 -6.65 18.03
CA GLU A 437 22.29 -6.91 17.57
C GLU A 437 22.13 -6.43 16.12
N ILE A 438 21.13 -6.95 15.41
CA ILE A 438 20.64 -6.33 14.18
C ILE A 438 19.42 -5.49 14.55
N VAL A 439 19.47 -4.20 14.20
CA VAL A 439 18.35 -3.29 14.44
C VAL A 439 17.41 -3.34 13.25
N VAL A 440 16.18 -3.81 13.47
CA VAL A 440 15.14 -3.85 12.44
C VAL A 440 14.48 -2.47 12.31
N LEU A 441 14.47 -1.93 11.08
CA LEU A 441 13.81 -0.68 10.73
C LEU A 441 12.41 -0.94 10.19
N GLU A 442 11.48 -0.01 10.44
CA GLU A 442 10.07 -0.13 10.07
C GLU A 442 9.88 -0.38 8.56
N SER A 443 9.44 -1.58 8.18
CA SER A 443 9.37 -2.03 6.79
C SER A 443 8.37 -1.23 5.97
N GLN A 444 7.34 -0.67 6.61
CA GLN A 444 6.31 0.13 5.97
C GLN A 444 6.76 1.55 5.59
N ILE A 445 7.91 2.02 6.09
CA ILE A 445 8.54 3.25 5.59
C ILE A 445 9.26 2.94 4.27
N SER A 446 9.12 3.79 3.24
CA SER A 446 9.89 3.62 2.00
C SER A 446 11.38 3.75 2.29
N SER A 447 12.18 2.84 1.75
CA SER A 447 13.61 2.78 2.06
C SER A 447 14.35 4.08 1.72
N GLU A 448 13.89 4.84 0.74
CA GLU A 448 14.43 6.15 0.32
C GLU A 448 14.26 7.24 1.40
N GLU A 449 13.20 7.20 2.21
CA GLU A 449 13.06 8.12 3.36
C GLU A 449 14.14 7.83 4.41
N LEU A 450 14.65 6.60 4.48
CA LEU A 450 15.68 6.25 5.46
C LEU A 450 17.10 6.42 4.91
N THR A 451 17.29 6.41 3.60
CA THR A 451 18.62 6.27 2.98
C THR A 451 19.00 7.42 2.05
N THR A 452 18.04 8.20 1.59
CA THR A 452 18.20 9.01 0.38
C THR A 452 17.72 10.44 0.63
N TYR A 453 16.44 10.64 0.95
CA TYR A 453 15.83 11.97 1.01
C TYR A 453 16.35 12.88 2.14
N HIS A 454 16.79 12.29 3.25
CA HIS A 454 17.18 13.04 4.45
C HIS A 454 18.67 12.92 4.76
N ALA A 455 19.50 12.43 3.82
CA ALA A 455 20.92 12.16 4.07
C ALA A 455 21.74 13.42 4.39
N LEU A 456 21.39 14.55 3.77
CA LEU A 456 22.11 15.83 3.88
C LEU A 456 21.49 16.83 4.85
N GLU A 457 20.38 16.49 5.50
CA GLU A 457 19.71 17.39 6.44
C GLU A 457 20.53 17.53 7.75
N THR A 458 20.48 18.70 8.38
CA THR A 458 21.23 18.98 9.63
C THR A 458 20.94 17.98 10.75
N ASN A 459 19.72 17.43 10.79
CA ASN A 459 19.30 16.33 11.67
C ASN A 459 18.79 15.14 10.85
N GLY A 460 19.47 14.87 9.74
CA GLY A 460 19.14 13.85 8.77
C GLY A 460 19.43 12.42 9.25
N LEU A 461 19.17 11.47 8.36
CA LEU A 461 19.54 10.06 8.53
C LEU A 461 20.41 9.63 7.34
N HIS A 462 21.59 9.09 7.64
CA HIS A 462 22.48 8.49 6.65
C HIS A 462 23.11 7.21 7.22
N PHE A 463 23.59 6.36 6.31
CA PHE A 463 24.32 5.14 6.63
C PHE A 463 25.72 5.20 6.03
N ASP A 464 26.72 4.66 6.74
CA ASP A 464 28.10 4.66 6.24
C ASP A 464 28.29 3.69 5.09
N LYS A 465 27.68 2.49 5.18
CA LYS A 465 27.80 1.42 4.19
C LYS A 465 26.46 0.77 3.87
N PHE A 466 26.39 0.17 2.68
CA PHE A 466 25.19 -0.46 2.13
C PHE A 466 25.44 -1.93 1.79
N ALA A 467 24.44 -2.74 2.08
CA ALA A 467 24.30 -4.10 1.58
C ALA A 467 22.91 -4.25 0.96
N SER A 468 22.75 -5.04 -0.10
CA SER A 468 21.43 -5.28 -0.68
C SER A 468 21.24 -6.69 -1.20
N SER A 469 20.03 -7.20 -0.97
CA SER A 469 19.56 -8.46 -1.52
C SER A 469 19.33 -8.39 -3.04
N GLY A 470 19.26 -7.22 -3.66
CA GLY A 470 18.97 -7.13 -5.09
C GLY A 470 19.34 -5.81 -5.75
N PHE A 471 19.53 -5.85 -7.06
CA PHE A 471 19.88 -4.68 -7.88
C PHE A 471 18.73 -3.70 -8.14
N PHE A 472 17.50 -4.06 -7.78
CA PHE A 472 16.30 -3.34 -8.21
C PHE A 472 15.63 -2.54 -7.09
N SER A 473 16.33 -2.33 -5.96
CA SER A 473 15.83 -1.46 -4.90
C SER A 473 16.01 0.00 -5.30
N ASN A 474 14.92 0.78 -5.26
CA ASN A 474 14.99 2.22 -5.47
C ASN A 474 15.91 2.94 -4.46
N ALA A 475 15.97 2.46 -3.21
CA ALA A 475 16.89 3.03 -2.22
C ALA A 475 18.35 2.84 -2.61
N LEU A 476 18.67 1.73 -3.29
CA LEU A 476 20.01 1.52 -3.83
C LEU A 476 20.24 2.36 -5.10
N LEU A 477 19.20 2.67 -5.90
CA LEU A 477 19.30 3.70 -6.95
C LEU A 477 19.58 5.10 -6.36
N GLY A 478 19.15 5.34 -5.12
CA GLY A 478 19.36 6.57 -4.38
C GLY A 478 20.62 6.60 -3.52
N ILE A 479 21.56 5.67 -3.69
CA ILE A 479 22.80 5.63 -2.88
C ILE A 479 23.70 6.83 -3.14
N GLU A 480 23.73 7.38 -4.36
CA GLU A 480 24.39 8.66 -4.63
C GLU A 480 23.48 9.79 -4.12
N ASN A 481 23.47 10.00 -2.80
CA ASN A 481 22.63 10.96 -2.07
C ASN A 481 23.40 12.22 -1.61
N GLY A 482 24.68 12.33 -1.95
CA GLY A 482 25.58 13.45 -1.66
C GLY A 482 26.45 13.21 -0.43
N TYR A 483 26.07 12.23 0.39
CA TYR A 483 26.88 11.68 1.48
C TYR A 483 27.58 10.39 1.01
N ASN A 484 26.81 9.48 0.41
CA ASN A 484 27.29 8.19 -0.08
C ASN A 484 27.57 8.20 -1.58
N THR A 485 28.37 7.22 -1.99
CA THR A 485 28.60 6.86 -3.40
C THR A 485 28.42 5.35 -3.60
N LEU A 486 28.46 4.88 -4.85
CA LEU A 486 28.45 3.43 -5.13
C LEU A 486 29.61 2.67 -4.44
N ASP A 487 30.73 3.34 -4.12
CA ASP A 487 31.85 2.74 -3.38
C ASP A 487 31.47 2.40 -1.92
N ASP A 488 30.31 2.85 -1.43
CA ASP A 488 29.78 2.50 -0.12
C ASP A 488 28.94 1.21 -0.12
N LEU A 489 28.70 0.63 -1.30
CA LEU A 489 28.07 -0.68 -1.43
C LEU A 489 29.11 -1.78 -1.19
N ILE A 490 28.99 -2.49 -0.07
CA ILE A 490 29.95 -3.56 0.30
C ILE A 490 29.49 -4.94 -0.15
N PHE A 491 28.18 -5.10 -0.39
CA PHE A 491 27.53 -6.37 -0.66
C PHE A 491 26.30 -6.18 -1.56
N VAL A 492 26.23 -6.89 -2.68
CA VAL A 492 24.99 -7.00 -3.46
C VAL A 492 24.84 -8.37 -4.13
N TYR A 493 23.60 -8.85 -4.14
CA TYR A 493 23.23 -10.08 -4.84
C TYR A 493 22.48 -9.83 -6.15
N ASN A 494 22.91 -10.49 -7.22
CA ASN A 494 22.22 -10.54 -8.48
C ASN A 494 21.66 -11.93 -8.76
N LYS A 495 20.47 -11.97 -9.35
CA LYS A 495 20.00 -13.16 -10.06
C LYS A 495 19.66 -12.74 -11.48
N ASP A 496 20.51 -13.13 -12.42
CA ASP A 496 20.27 -12.88 -13.84
C ASP A 496 19.02 -13.63 -14.28
N LYS A 497 18.01 -12.88 -14.73
CA LYS A 497 16.72 -13.42 -15.17
C LYS A 497 16.83 -14.23 -16.46
N ALA A 498 17.83 -13.96 -17.31
CA ALA A 498 17.99 -14.64 -18.60
C ALA A 498 18.69 -15.99 -18.45
N THR A 499 19.70 -16.06 -17.59
CA THR A 499 20.53 -17.26 -17.41
C THR A 499 20.18 -18.05 -16.15
N SER A 500 19.33 -17.50 -15.28
CA SER A 500 19.12 -17.97 -13.90
C SER A 500 20.40 -18.05 -13.07
N GLN A 501 21.52 -17.45 -13.53
CA GLN A 501 22.75 -17.42 -12.78
C GLN A 501 22.62 -16.46 -11.59
N GLU A 502 23.10 -16.95 -10.46
CA GLU A 502 23.14 -16.22 -9.20
C GLU A 502 24.57 -15.70 -9.03
N THR A 503 24.72 -14.39 -8.95
CA THR A 503 26.02 -13.72 -8.90
C THR A 503 26.12 -12.85 -7.68
N PHE A 504 27.21 -13.00 -6.94
CA PHE A 504 27.48 -12.28 -5.70
C PHE A 504 28.62 -11.32 -5.91
N TYR A 505 28.40 -10.09 -5.48
CA TYR A 505 29.40 -9.05 -5.56
C TYR A 505 29.71 -8.57 -4.16
N VAL A 506 30.94 -8.83 -3.75
CA VAL A 506 31.48 -8.43 -2.45
C VAL A 506 32.71 -7.60 -2.72
N GLU A 507 32.76 -6.43 -2.10
CA GLU A 507 33.87 -5.51 -2.21
C GLU A 507 35.19 -6.22 -1.87
N GLY A 508 36.22 -6.03 -2.71
CA GLY A 508 37.55 -6.62 -2.49
C GLY A 508 37.70 -8.11 -2.79
N ILE A 509 36.61 -8.84 -3.10
CA ILE A 509 36.65 -10.28 -3.43
C ILE A 509 36.35 -10.52 -4.91
N THR A 510 35.31 -9.88 -5.44
CA THR A 510 34.87 -10.14 -6.82
C THR A 510 35.65 -9.25 -7.80
N ASN A 511 36.49 -9.84 -8.66
CA ASN A 511 37.30 -9.13 -9.66
C ASN A 511 36.50 -8.24 -10.64
N ASN A 512 35.18 -8.47 -10.74
CA ASN A 512 34.25 -7.75 -11.61
C ASN A 512 33.35 -6.75 -10.86
N PHE A 513 33.76 -6.23 -9.71
CA PHE A 513 32.99 -5.17 -9.01
C PHE A 513 32.83 -3.90 -9.86
N ASN A 514 33.71 -3.66 -10.84
CA ASN A 514 33.52 -2.62 -11.85
C ASN A 514 32.35 -2.93 -12.81
N ASP A 515 32.03 -4.20 -13.07
CA ASP A 515 30.87 -4.58 -13.87
C ASP A 515 29.56 -4.29 -13.13
N VAL A 516 29.57 -4.34 -11.79
CA VAL A 516 28.46 -3.89 -10.94
C VAL A 516 28.23 -2.40 -11.16
N HIS A 517 29.28 -1.58 -11.05
CA HIS A 517 29.19 -0.15 -11.30
C HIS A 517 28.66 0.17 -12.70
N ASN A 518 29.16 -0.52 -13.73
CA ASN A 518 28.69 -0.34 -15.11
C ASN A 518 27.24 -0.81 -15.32
N TYR A 519 26.83 -1.92 -14.69
CA TYR A 519 25.45 -2.42 -14.74
C TYR A 519 24.49 -1.45 -14.06
N TRP A 520 24.87 -0.93 -12.88
CA TRP A 520 24.12 0.08 -12.14
C TRP A 520 23.97 1.37 -12.92
N GLU A 521 25.07 1.90 -13.43
CA GLU A 521 25.08 3.12 -14.23
C GLU A 521 24.17 2.98 -15.47
N ASN A 522 24.17 1.80 -16.12
CA ASN A 522 23.25 1.50 -17.22
C ASN A 522 21.77 1.50 -16.82
N LEU A 523 21.45 0.93 -15.65
CA LEU A 523 20.07 0.84 -15.15
C LEU A 523 19.54 2.20 -14.69
N LEU A 524 20.38 3.00 -14.05
CA LEU A 524 20.11 4.39 -13.68
C LEU A 524 19.79 5.23 -14.92
N MET A 525 20.61 5.09 -15.97
CA MET A 525 20.35 5.77 -17.25
C MET A 525 19.00 5.37 -17.85
N ASP A 526 18.60 4.09 -17.80
CA ASP A 526 17.29 3.65 -18.31
C ASP A 526 16.10 4.29 -17.58
N GLN A 527 16.17 4.39 -16.25
CA GLN A 527 15.11 5.03 -15.46
C GLN A 527 14.99 6.53 -15.78
N LEU A 528 16.14 7.19 -15.96
CA LEU A 528 16.23 8.61 -16.29
C LEU A 528 15.61 8.91 -17.66
N ILE A 529 16.03 8.13 -18.66
CA ILE A 529 15.47 8.17 -20.01
C ILE A 529 13.97 7.94 -19.98
N LYS A 530 13.49 6.92 -19.28
CA LYS A 530 12.09 6.52 -19.31
C LYS A 530 11.19 7.56 -18.66
N ASN A 531 11.52 7.98 -17.45
CA ASN A 531 10.57 8.70 -16.59
C ASN A 531 10.77 10.21 -16.57
N TYR A 532 11.98 10.70 -16.88
CA TYR A 532 12.35 12.09 -16.53
C TYR A 532 12.84 12.93 -17.71
N ILE A 533 13.27 12.34 -18.83
CA ILE A 533 13.63 13.11 -20.02
C ILE A 533 12.39 13.38 -20.88
N LYS A 534 12.01 14.63 -21.08
CA LYS A 534 11.01 15.02 -22.08
C LYS A 534 11.70 15.59 -23.32
N ILE A 535 11.23 15.19 -24.49
CA ILE A 535 11.69 15.75 -25.77
C ILE A 535 10.52 16.44 -26.43
N THR A 536 10.64 17.75 -26.65
CA THR A 536 9.65 18.54 -27.40
C THR A 536 10.30 19.19 -28.62
N ILE A 537 9.47 19.58 -29.59
CA ILE A 537 9.91 20.45 -30.68
C ILE A 537 9.98 21.88 -30.12
N LYS A 538 11.06 22.61 -30.43
CA LYS A 538 11.17 24.03 -30.11
C LYS A 538 10.10 24.81 -30.86
N ASP A 539 9.51 25.82 -30.22
CA ASP A 539 8.38 26.58 -30.77
C ASP A 539 8.68 27.16 -32.17
N GLU A 540 9.92 27.63 -32.40
CA GLU A 540 10.38 28.17 -33.68
C GLU A 540 10.39 27.15 -34.84
N PHE A 541 10.32 25.84 -34.52
CA PHE A 541 10.23 24.75 -35.49
C PHE A 541 8.87 24.05 -35.48
N ALA A 542 7.89 24.51 -34.69
CA ALA A 542 6.59 23.85 -34.54
C ALA A 542 5.79 23.76 -35.86
N SER A 543 6.02 24.70 -36.78
CA SER A 543 5.38 24.79 -38.11
C SER A 543 6.25 24.25 -39.25
N VAL A 544 7.49 23.83 -38.96
CA VAL A 544 8.40 23.28 -39.97
C VAL A 544 7.96 21.87 -40.31
N ASP A 545 8.00 21.52 -41.60
CA ASP A 545 7.74 20.15 -42.06
C ASP A 545 8.59 19.18 -41.24
N LYS A 546 7.95 18.15 -40.66
CA LYS A 546 8.62 17.21 -39.77
C LYS A 546 9.78 16.47 -40.45
N SER A 547 9.76 16.34 -41.78
CA SER A 547 10.85 15.78 -42.58
C SER A 547 12.10 16.67 -42.63
N LEU A 548 11.98 17.95 -42.26
CA LEU A 548 13.06 18.94 -42.27
C LEU A 548 13.59 19.26 -40.86
N LEU A 549 13.03 18.65 -39.81
CA LEU A 549 13.53 18.82 -38.45
C LEU A 549 14.93 18.22 -38.30
N THR A 550 15.80 18.94 -37.61
CA THR A 550 17.18 18.52 -37.31
C THR A 550 17.35 18.36 -35.80
N ALA A 551 18.52 17.88 -35.36
CA ALA A 551 18.82 17.77 -33.92
C ALA A 551 18.62 19.11 -33.17
N ASN A 552 18.85 20.24 -33.84
CA ASN A 552 18.68 21.57 -33.25
C ASN A 552 17.21 21.98 -33.07
N SER A 553 16.27 21.26 -33.67
CA SER A 553 14.83 21.54 -33.62
C SER A 553 14.15 21.08 -32.33
N PHE A 554 14.86 20.36 -31.45
CA PHE A 554 14.30 19.75 -30.25
C PHE A 554 14.83 20.39 -28.97
N ASN A 555 13.98 20.46 -27.95
CA ASN A 555 14.35 20.70 -26.56
C ASN A 555 14.36 19.36 -25.82
N ILE A 556 15.43 19.09 -25.09
CA ILE A 556 15.53 17.96 -24.16
C ILE A 556 15.50 18.54 -22.75
N THR A 557 14.43 18.26 -22.03
CA THR A 557 14.16 18.82 -20.70
C THR A 557 14.09 17.70 -19.66
N ILE A 558 14.64 17.91 -18.47
CA ILE A 558 14.45 17.01 -17.34
C ILE A 558 13.25 17.51 -16.53
N LEU A 559 12.23 16.66 -16.37
CA LEU A 559 10.89 17.05 -15.88
C LEU A 559 10.80 17.35 -14.38
N ASP A 560 11.76 16.88 -13.57
CA ASP A 560 11.73 17.08 -12.12
C ASP A 560 13.02 17.76 -11.65
N LYS A 561 12.90 19.03 -11.27
CA LYS A 561 14.00 19.85 -10.74
C LYS A 561 14.43 19.46 -9.32
N SER A 562 13.58 18.76 -8.55
CA SER A 562 14.00 18.27 -7.21
C SER A 562 15.04 17.14 -7.32
N LEU A 563 15.19 16.54 -8.51
CA LEU A 563 16.27 15.62 -8.86
C LEU A 563 17.54 16.33 -9.35
N GLU A 564 17.52 17.65 -9.59
CA GLU A 564 18.73 18.46 -9.78
C GLU A 564 19.36 18.84 -8.42
N ASP A 565 18.53 19.10 -7.41
CA ASP A 565 18.98 19.71 -6.14
C ASP A 565 18.94 18.78 -4.91
N GLY A 566 18.13 17.72 -4.89
CA GLY A 566 17.82 16.97 -3.66
C GLY A 566 18.46 15.58 -3.51
N LEU A 567 18.96 14.99 -4.59
CA LEU A 567 19.61 13.66 -4.60
C LEU A 567 20.69 13.69 -5.66
N SER A 568 21.94 13.47 -5.27
CA SER A 568 23.11 13.67 -6.12
C SER A 568 23.21 12.64 -7.25
N PHE A 569 22.34 12.72 -8.25
CA PHE A 569 22.55 12.09 -9.55
C PHE A 569 23.61 12.88 -10.34
N ARG A 570 24.85 12.90 -9.84
CA ARG A 570 25.96 13.59 -10.51
C ARG A 570 26.89 12.62 -11.20
N GLY A 571 26.72 12.59 -12.51
CA GLY A 571 27.85 12.40 -13.41
C GLY A 571 27.47 12.09 -14.85
N TYR A 572 26.21 12.25 -15.27
CA TYR A 572 25.93 12.18 -16.69
C TYR A 572 26.05 13.56 -17.35
N SER A 573 26.73 13.58 -18.49
CA SER A 573 26.66 14.72 -19.41
C SER A 573 25.75 14.32 -20.56
N LEU A 574 24.68 15.09 -20.77
CA LEU A 574 23.96 15.10 -22.04
C LEU A 574 24.92 15.67 -23.07
N ILE A 575 25.68 14.79 -23.71
CA ILE A 575 26.48 15.16 -24.86
C ILE A 575 25.47 15.37 -25.98
N SER A 576 25.15 16.63 -26.28
CA SER A 576 24.50 17.02 -27.53
C SER A 576 25.49 16.86 -28.69
N GLU A 577 26.00 15.65 -28.86
CA GLU A 577 26.64 15.32 -30.12
C GLU A 577 25.50 15.05 -31.10
N PRO A 578 25.35 15.86 -32.17
CA PRO A 578 24.40 15.53 -33.21
C PRO A 578 24.70 14.09 -33.66
N PRO A 579 23.68 13.24 -33.82
CA PRO A 579 23.90 11.85 -34.13
C PRO A 579 24.79 11.78 -35.39
N LYS A 580 25.89 11.01 -35.31
CA LYS A 580 26.82 10.84 -36.44
C LYS A 580 26.16 10.15 -37.65
N LYS A 581 24.91 9.72 -37.53
CA LYS A 581 24.10 9.07 -38.57
C LYS A 581 22.63 9.55 -38.52
N PRO A 582 21.90 9.47 -39.64
CA PRO A 582 20.61 10.16 -39.83
C PRO A 582 19.54 9.76 -38.80
N ILE A 583 18.67 10.71 -38.48
CA ILE A 583 17.37 10.48 -37.84
C ILE A 583 16.61 9.45 -38.69
N SER A 584 16.27 8.28 -38.13
CA SER A 584 15.51 7.28 -38.88
C SER A 584 14.02 7.64 -38.82
N TYR A 585 13.49 8.11 -39.95
CA TYR A 585 12.07 8.41 -40.13
C TYR A 585 11.27 7.12 -40.30
N ASN A 586 10.45 6.77 -39.32
CA ASN A 586 9.31 5.87 -39.54
C ASN A 586 8.02 6.65 -39.30
N SER A 587 7.13 6.62 -40.29
CA SER A 587 6.11 7.62 -40.60
C SER A 587 4.92 7.69 -39.63
N THR A 588 5.00 7.12 -38.44
CA THR A 588 3.89 7.16 -37.46
C THR A 588 4.33 7.39 -36.01
N ASP A 589 5.62 7.50 -35.71
CA ASP A 589 6.14 7.69 -34.34
C ASP A 589 7.53 8.33 -34.36
N PHE A 590 7.61 9.66 -34.29
CA PHE A 590 8.90 10.36 -34.33
C PHE A 590 9.71 10.05 -33.07
N THR A 591 10.89 9.46 -33.27
CA THR A 591 11.79 9.05 -32.19
C THR A 591 13.15 9.72 -32.39
N VAL A 592 13.61 10.44 -31.38
CA VAL A 592 14.94 11.08 -31.38
C VAL A 592 15.95 10.11 -30.81
N LYS A 593 17.08 9.98 -31.52
CA LYS A 593 18.25 9.23 -31.04
C LYS A 593 19.31 10.18 -30.50
N PHE A 594 19.77 9.91 -29.29
CA PHE A 594 20.81 10.70 -28.62
C PHE A 594 21.63 9.80 -27.70
N SER A 595 22.82 10.26 -27.31
CA SER A 595 23.68 9.51 -26.39
C SER A 595 23.74 10.18 -25.03
N ILE A 596 23.68 9.37 -23.98
CA ILE A 596 23.94 9.80 -22.61
C ILE A 596 25.26 9.17 -22.19
N LYS A 597 26.18 9.97 -21.64
CA LYS A 597 27.40 9.48 -21.03
C LYS A 597 27.27 9.57 -19.52
N GLY A 598 27.46 8.48 -18.80
CA GLY A 598 27.49 8.40 -17.34
C GLY A 598 28.84 8.82 -16.72
N LYS A 599 28.86 8.85 -15.38
CA LYS A 599 29.98 9.23 -14.50
C LYS A 599 31.18 8.30 -14.65
N TYR A 600 30.92 7.00 -14.75
CA TYR A 600 31.93 5.95 -14.85
C TYR A 600 32.31 5.65 -16.31
N GLY A 601 31.85 6.49 -17.25
CA GLY A 601 32.23 6.44 -18.65
C GLY A 601 31.31 5.59 -19.52
N THR A 602 30.25 5.00 -18.98
CA THR A 602 29.26 4.27 -19.79
C THR A 602 28.58 5.22 -20.76
N ILE A 603 28.62 4.90 -22.06
CA ILE A 603 27.90 5.64 -23.10
C ILE A 603 26.71 4.79 -23.54
N LYS A 604 25.52 5.36 -23.49
CA LYS A 604 24.28 4.70 -23.86
C LYS A 604 23.57 5.45 -24.98
N GLU A 605 23.30 4.73 -26.07
CA GLU A 605 22.42 5.23 -27.13
C GLU A 605 20.96 5.08 -26.70
N VAL A 606 20.20 6.15 -26.89
CA VAL A 606 18.83 6.29 -26.45
C VAL A 606 17.94 6.57 -27.64
N SER A 607 16.76 5.96 -27.68
CA SER A 607 15.71 6.26 -28.64
C SER A 607 14.45 6.65 -27.86
N LYS A 608 14.03 7.91 -27.92
CA LYS A 608 12.83 8.39 -27.21
C LYS A 608 11.85 9.11 -28.13
N LYS A 609 10.56 8.81 -27.99
CA LYS A 609 9.50 9.47 -28.75
C LYS A 609 9.40 10.94 -28.36
N ILE A 610 9.13 11.78 -29.34
CA ILE A 610 8.78 13.19 -29.09
C ILE A 610 7.37 13.24 -28.53
N GLU A 611 7.20 14.00 -27.45
CA GLU A 611 5.90 14.24 -26.80
C GLU A 611 5.12 15.38 -27.44
#